data_AF-A0A425W9S5-F1
#
_entry.id   AF-A0A425W9S5-F1
#
_cell.length_a   1.000
_cell.length_b   1.000
_cell.length_c   1.000
_cell.angle_alpha   90.00
_cell.angle_beta   90.00
_cell.angle_gamma   90.00
#
_symmetry.space_group_name_H-M   'P 1'
#
loop_
_entity.id
_entity.type
_entity.pdbx_description
1 polymer ?
#
loop_
_entity_poly.entity_id
_entity_poly.type
_entity_poly.pdbx_seq_one_letter_code
_entity_poly.pdbx_strand_id
1 'polypeptide(L)'
;MYHIMCEDILADDVFVSDDHKTIIYIVYEPPGMTQPFSGGTLDLYRFYRFLKSRCFEDCRADLPEILEAMGLSDNNPWEFVKKTHGVTYEDHFWIKFNDEKITWKEVNPRGRI
;
A
#
# COMPACT_ATOMS: atom_id res chain seq x y z
N MET A 1 4.12 7.70 -7.93
CA MET A 1 4.12 8.19 -6.54
C MET A 1 3.12 7.36 -5.76
N TYR A 2 3.38 7.12 -4.48
CA TYR A 2 2.51 6.38 -3.58
C TYR A 2 1.95 7.36 -2.57
N HIS A 3 0.66 7.67 -2.64
CA HIS A 3 -0.02 8.43 -1.61
C HIS A 3 -0.52 7.46 -0.56
N ILE A 4 0.04 7.53 0.64
CA ILE A 4 -0.30 6.66 1.75
C ILE A 4 -1.43 7.33 2.51
N MET A 5 -2.59 6.70 2.44
CA MET A 5 -3.84 7.24 2.95
C MET A 5 -4.26 6.47 4.20
N CYS A 6 -4.81 7.17 5.19
CA CYS A 6 -5.60 6.57 6.28
C CYS A 6 -7.04 7.01 6.09
N GLU A 7 -7.92 6.10 5.66
CA GLU A 7 -9.22 6.47 5.11
C GLU A 7 -9.07 7.57 4.05
N ASP A 8 -9.75 8.72 4.17
CA ASP A 8 -9.63 9.82 3.21
C ASP A 8 -8.59 10.89 3.63
N ILE A 9 -7.72 10.58 4.60
CA ILE A 9 -6.66 11.46 5.10
C ILE A 9 -5.32 11.08 4.47
N LEU A 10 -4.61 12.05 3.89
CA LEU A 10 -3.26 11.85 3.36
C LEU A 10 -2.25 11.82 4.52
N ALA A 11 -1.65 10.66 4.77
CA ALA A 11 -0.66 10.47 5.82
C ALA A 11 0.76 10.79 5.32
N ASP A 12 1.13 10.23 4.17
CA ASP A 12 2.46 10.37 3.59
C ASP A 12 2.43 10.36 2.06
N ASP A 13 3.37 11.05 1.45
CA ASP A 13 3.76 10.80 0.06
C ASP A 13 5.08 10.06 0.03
N VAL A 14 5.13 8.97 -0.74
CA VAL A 14 6.37 8.23 -0.97
C VAL A 14 6.65 8.18 -2.47
N PHE A 15 7.81 8.69 -2.86
CA PHE A 15 8.37 8.56 -4.19
C PHE A 15 9.48 7.51 -4.16
N VAL A 16 9.42 6.53 -5.06
CA VAL A 16 10.48 5.55 -5.29
C VAL A 16 10.93 5.72 -6.74
N SER A 17 12.24 5.75 -6.98
CA SER A 17 12.80 5.80 -8.33
C SER A 17 12.50 4.52 -9.11
N ASP A 18 12.45 4.59 -10.44
CA ASP A 18 12.10 3.45 -11.30
C ASP A 18 13.06 2.25 -11.15
N ASP A 19 14.31 2.50 -10.78
CA ASP A 19 15.30 1.45 -10.50
C ASP A 19 15.20 0.87 -9.08
N HIS A 20 14.23 1.34 -8.29
CA HIS A 20 14.02 1.02 -6.88
C HIS A 20 15.31 1.15 -6.07
N LYS A 21 16.03 2.26 -6.18
CA LYS A 21 17.23 2.54 -5.37
C LYS A 21 17.10 3.78 -4.50
N THR A 22 16.26 4.71 -4.91
CA THR A 22 16.06 5.98 -4.20
C THR A 22 14.64 6.06 -3.70
N ILE A 23 14.49 6.55 -2.47
CA ILE A 23 13.20 6.86 -1.87
C ILE A 23 13.22 8.30 -1.34
N ILE A 24 12.15 9.03 -1.58
CA ILE A 24 11.85 10.32 -0.96
C ILE A 24 10.50 10.16 -0.30
N TYR A 25 10.38 10.57 0.96
CA TYR A 25 9.11 10.52 1.67
C TYR A 25 8.80 11.86 2.33
N ILE A 26 7.53 12.23 2.34
CA ILE A 26 7.00 13.44 2.96
C ILE A 26 5.92 12.99 3.93
N VAL A 27 6.02 13.44 5.18
CA VAL A 27 5.09 13.11 6.25
C VAL A 27 4.16 14.29 6.48
N TYR A 28 2.86 14.05 6.46
CA TYR A 28 1.84 15.08 6.70
C TYR A 28 1.18 14.93 8.07
N GLU A 29 1.03 13.70 8.55
CA GLU A 29 0.39 13.39 9.83
C GLU A 29 1.42 13.07 10.93
N PRO A 30 1.20 13.56 12.17
CA PRO A 30 2.07 13.23 13.29
C PRO A 30 2.04 11.73 13.62
N PRO A 31 3.07 11.20 14.30
CA PRO A 31 3.08 9.80 14.74
C PRO A 31 1.82 9.46 15.54
N GLY A 32 1.13 8.37 15.17
CA GLY A 32 -0.13 7.99 15.77
C GLY A 32 -0.88 6.95 14.94
N MET A 33 -2.18 6.83 15.15
CA MET A 33 -3.03 5.86 14.44
C MET A 33 -3.21 6.19 12.95
N THR A 34 -2.92 7.42 12.51
CA THR A 34 -3.00 7.85 11.11
C THR A 34 -1.69 7.75 10.36
N GLN A 35 -0.61 7.28 11.01
CA GLN A 35 0.74 7.31 10.45
C GLN A 35 1.37 5.89 10.47
N PRO A 36 1.48 5.19 9.32
CA PRO A 36 1.96 3.82 9.27
C PRO A 36 3.48 3.69 9.46
N PHE A 37 4.23 4.79 9.28
CA PHE A 37 5.69 4.80 9.40
C PHE A 37 6.14 5.53 10.66
N SER A 38 6.30 4.78 11.76
CA SER A 38 6.90 5.30 12.99
C SER A 38 8.45 5.35 12.89
N GLY A 39 9.08 6.14 13.76
CA GLY A 39 10.53 6.09 13.95
C GLY A 39 11.37 7.07 13.11
N GLY A 40 10.74 8.04 12.43
CA GLY A 40 11.42 9.24 11.91
C GLY A 40 12.21 9.09 10.61
N THR A 41 12.51 7.87 10.15
CA THR A 41 13.14 7.61 8.83
C THR A 41 12.41 6.51 8.07
N LEU A 42 12.25 6.67 6.76
CA LEU A 42 11.71 5.64 5.88
C LEU A 42 12.74 5.31 4.79
N ASP A 43 13.33 4.12 4.88
CA ASP A 43 14.19 3.57 3.82
C ASP A 43 13.40 2.66 2.88
N LEU A 44 14.03 2.29 1.76
CA LEU A 44 13.41 1.44 0.75
C LEU A 44 13.02 0.06 1.29
N TYR A 45 13.81 -0.51 2.19
CA TYR A 45 13.53 -1.83 2.75
C TYR A 45 12.27 -1.78 3.62
N ARG A 46 12.15 -0.79 4.50
CA ARG A 46 10.97 -0.56 5.34
C ARG A 46 9.73 -0.30 4.49
N PHE A 47 9.87 0.51 3.44
CA PHE A 47 8.75 0.77 2.53
C PHE A 47 8.34 -0.49 1.76
N TYR A 48 9.28 -1.27 1.24
CA TYR A 48 9.00 -2.55 0.59
C TYR A 48 8.32 -3.55 1.54
N ARG A 49 8.75 -3.60 2.80
CA ARG A 49 8.11 -4.43 3.84
C ARG A 49 6.68 -3.99 4.14
N PHE A 50 6.40 -2.69 4.10
CA PHE A 50 5.03 -2.19 4.17
C PHE A 50 4.22 -2.66 2.96
N LEU A 51 4.69 -2.47 1.73
CA LEU A 51 3.98 -2.98 0.55
C LEU A 51 3.75 -4.50 0.60
N LYS A 52 4.76 -5.26 1.07
CA LYS A 52 4.65 -6.72 1.22
C LYS A 52 3.59 -7.11 2.25
N SER A 53 3.42 -6.33 3.34
CA SER A 53 2.37 -6.58 4.33
C SER A 53 0.96 -6.32 3.79
N ARG A 54 0.84 -5.64 2.64
CA ARG A 54 -0.41 -5.42 1.91
C ARG A 54 -0.71 -6.50 0.86
N CYS A 55 0.19 -7.48 0.71
CA CYS A 55 0.02 -8.61 -0.18
C CYS A 55 -0.43 -9.84 0.60
N PHE A 56 -0.93 -10.85 -0.11
CA PHE A 56 -1.17 -12.16 0.50
C PHE A 56 0.15 -12.84 0.93
N GLU A 57 0.09 -13.74 1.90
CA GLU A 57 1.25 -14.52 2.34
C GLU A 57 1.74 -15.45 1.23
N ASP A 58 3.07 -15.56 1.07
CA ASP A 58 3.70 -16.34 -0.01
C ASP A 58 3.41 -17.86 0.07
N CYS A 59 3.05 -18.35 1.25
CA CYS A 59 2.76 -19.77 1.48
C CYS A 59 1.26 -20.12 1.35
N ARG A 60 0.40 -19.18 0.94
CA ARG A 60 -1.03 -19.47 0.74
C ARG A 60 -1.21 -20.50 -0.37
N ALA A 61 -1.99 -21.54 -0.09
CA ALA A 61 -2.25 -22.61 -1.03
C ALA A 61 -2.99 -22.12 -2.28
N ASP A 62 -3.84 -21.10 -2.14
CA ASP A 62 -4.65 -20.48 -3.18
C ASP A 62 -4.01 -19.23 -3.82
N LEU A 63 -2.72 -18.96 -3.52
CA LEU A 63 -2.02 -17.81 -4.07
C LEU A 63 -1.90 -17.85 -5.62
N PRO A 64 -1.57 -18.99 -6.26
CA PRO A 64 -1.48 -19.05 -7.72
C PRO A 64 -2.78 -18.63 -8.43
N GLU A 65 -3.93 -19.09 -7.94
CA GLU A 65 -5.25 -18.77 -8.48
C GLU A 65 -5.60 -17.30 -8.30
N ILE A 66 -5.26 -16.72 -7.14
CA ILE A 66 -5.44 -15.29 -6.87
C ILE A 66 -4.59 -14.46 -7.85
N LEU A 67 -3.32 -14.81 -8.03
CA LEU A 67 -2.41 -14.11 -8.94
C LEU A 67 -2.89 -14.20 -10.39
N GLU A 68 -3.33 -15.38 -10.83
CA GLU A 68 -3.89 -15.59 -12.17
C GLU A 68 -5.13 -14.72 -12.39
N ALA A 69 -6.08 -14.70 -11.44
CA ALA A 69 -7.28 -13.87 -11.51
C ALA A 69 -6.98 -12.37 -11.59
N MET A 70 -5.83 -11.94 -11.04
CA MET A 70 -5.37 -10.55 -11.08
C MET A 70 -4.46 -10.22 -12.29
N GLY A 71 -4.08 -11.24 -13.08
CA GLY A 71 -3.15 -11.10 -14.18
C GLY A 71 -1.71 -10.81 -13.72
N LEU A 72 -1.29 -11.36 -12.58
CA LEU A 72 0.05 -11.23 -12.01
C LEU A 72 0.81 -12.56 -12.16
N SER A 73 2.10 -12.48 -12.49
CA SER A 73 2.98 -13.65 -12.60
C SER A 73 3.53 -14.12 -11.25
N ASP A 74 3.63 -13.19 -10.30
CA ASP A 74 4.22 -13.40 -8.99
C ASP A 74 3.59 -12.47 -7.94
N ASN A 75 3.83 -12.77 -6.67
CA ASN A 75 3.37 -11.97 -5.55
C ASN A 75 4.32 -10.78 -5.26
N ASN A 76 4.69 -10.06 -6.32
CA ASN A 76 5.57 -8.90 -6.27
C ASN A 76 4.81 -7.69 -5.68
N PRO A 77 5.24 -7.15 -4.53
CA PRO A 77 4.53 -6.06 -3.87
C PRO A 77 4.36 -4.81 -4.72
N TRP A 78 5.36 -4.47 -5.55
CA TRP A 78 5.32 -3.29 -6.40
C TRP A 78 4.17 -3.34 -7.42
N GLU A 79 3.87 -4.53 -7.92
CA GLU A 79 2.79 -4.74 -8.90
C GLU A 79 1.47 -5.06 -8.21
N PHE A 80 1.49 -5.83 -7.13
CA PHE A 80 0.30 -6.23 -6.40
C PHE A 80 -0.47 -5.02 -5.86
N VAL A 81 0.21 -4.08 -5.19
CA VAL A 81 -0.48 -2.91 -4.60
C VAL A 81 -1.07 -1.97 -5.65
N LYS A 82 -0.56 -1.96 -6.88
CA LYS A 82 -1.15 -1.19 -8.00
C LYS A 82 -2.50 -1.76 -8.44
N LYS A 83 -2.75 -3.05 -8.19
CA LYS A 83 -4.02 -3.73 -8.51
C LYS A 83 -5.02 -3.64 -7.37
N THR A 84 -4.56 -3.60 -6.12
CA THR A 84 -5.41 -3.74 -4.93
C THR A 84 -5.51 -2.49 -4.07
N HIS A 85 -4.72 -1.45 -4.36
CA HIS A 85 -4.47 -0.33 -3.45
C HIS A 85 -3.91 -0.74 -2.08
N GLY A 86 -3.47 -1.98 -1.94
CA GLY A 86 -2.95 -2.51 -0.69
C GLY A 86 -3.93 -2.43 0.48
N VAL A 87 -5.24 -2.47 0.24
CA VAL A 87 -6.25 -2.50 1.31
C VAL A 87 -6.20 -3.83 2.06
N THR A 88 -6.43 -3.78 3.37
CA THR A 88 -6.52 -4.98 4.20
C THR A 88 -7.73 -4.91 5.13
N TYR A 89 -8.11 -6.04 5.74
CA TYR A 89 -9.23 -6.07 6.67
C TYR A 89 -8.84 -5.57 8.07
N GLU A 90 -7.55 -5.48 8.37
CA GLU A 90 -7.00 -5.26 9.72
C GLU A 90 -6.85 -3.78 10.07
N ASP A 91 -6.64 -2.91 9.09
CA ASP A 91 -6.43 -1.47 9.30
C ASP A 91 -7.17 -0.61 8.27
N HIS A 92 -6.96 0.71 8.33
CA HIS A 92 -7.59 1.69 7.44
C HIS A 92 -6.60 2.31 6.44
N PHE A 93 -5.40 1.74 6.31
CA PHE A 93 -4.38 2.25 5.41
C PHE A 93 -4.58 1.70 4.00
N TRP A 94 -4.34 2.56 3.02
CA TRP A 94 -4.35 2.17 1.62
C TRP A 94 -3.45 3.10 0.79
N ILE A 95 -3.22 2.70 -0.44
CA ILE A 95 -2.31 3.36 -1.36
C ILE A 95 -3.12 3.89 -2.52
N LYS A 96 -3.16 5.22 -2.60
CA LYS A 96 -3.73 5.93 -3.74
C LYS A 96 -2.61 6.29 -4.71
N PHE A 97 -2.85 6.10 -6.00
CA PHE A 97 -1.93 6.48 -7.06
C PHE A 97 -2.36 7.79 -7.73
N ASN A 98 -1.45 8.37 -8.51
CA ASN A 98 -1.66 9.65 -9.17
C ASN A 98 -2.94 9.63 -10.03
N ASP A 99 -3.62 10.77 -10.09
CA ASP A 99 -4.81 11.02 -10.92
C ASP A 99 -6.07 10.22 -10.54
N GLU A 100 -6.00 9.40 -9.48
CA GLU A 100 -7.17 8.67 -8.98
C GLU A 100 -8.12 9.57 -8.20
N LYS A 101 -9.42 9.42 -8.44
CA LYS A 101 -10.48 10.12 -7.69
C LYS A 101 -11.20 9.22 -6.69
N ILE A 102 -10.75 7.97 -6.57
CA ILE A 102 -11.32 7.00 -5.63
C ILE A 102 -11.11 7.45 -4.19
N THR A 103 -12.03 7.01 -3.34
CA THR A 103 -12.11 7.30 -1.90
C THR A 103 -12.08 6.01 -1.09
N TRP A 104 -11.86 6.12 0.22
CA TRP A 104 -11.89 4.98 1.14
C TRP A 104 -13.17 4.15 0.99
N LYS A 105 -14.31 4.79 0.74
CA LYS A 105 -15.60 4.12 0.56
C LYS A 105 -15.58 3.08 -0.57
N GLU A 106 -14.82 3.33 -1.64
CA GLU A 106 -14.79 2.48 -2.83
C GLU A 106 -13.81 1.32 -2.68
N VAL A 107 -12.75 1.50 -1.90
CA VAL A 107 -11.69 0.49 -1.73
C VAL A 107 -11.82 -0.32 -0.44
N ASN A 108 -12.59 0.17 0.55
CA ASN A 108 -12.73 -0.50 1.85
C ASN A 108 -13.33 -1.91 1.69
N PRO A 109 -12.57 -2.97 2.01
CA PRO A 109 -13.00 -4.34 1.79
C PRO A 109 -14.14 -4.76 2.71
N ARG A 110 -14.37 -4.03 3.81
CA ARG A 110 -15.46 -4.31 4.76
C ARG A 110 -16.84 -3.93 4.20
N GLY A 111 -16.89 -3.09 3.16
CA GLY A 111 -18.12 -2.47 2.67
C GLY A 111 -18.70 -1.52 3.74
N ARG A 112 -19.00 -0.26 3.40
CA ARG A 112 -19.57 0.65 4.39
C ARG A 112 -20.98 0.18 4.83
N ILE A 113 -21.15 0.13 6.16
CA ILE A 113 -22.40 0.47 6.87
C ILE A 113 -22.74 1.94 6.58
#